data_AF-M7D9Y4-F1
#
_entry.id   AF-M7D9Y4-F1
#
_cell.length_a   1.000
_cell.length_b   1.000
_cell.length_c   1.000
_cell.angle_alpha   90.00
_cell.angle_beta   90.00
_cell.angle_gamma   90.00
#
_symmetry.space_group_name_H-M   'P 1'
#
loop_
_entity.id
_entity.type
_entity.pdbx_description
1 polymer ?
#
loop_
_entity_poly.entity_id
_entity_poly.type
_entity_poly.pdbx_seq_one_letter_code
_entity_poly.pdbx_strand_id
1 'polypeptide(L)'
;MAELADRTDSYVGNLSRIERNVAKPSLDLLYRIAEALGYTMADIFSISEASKDHRDPKQVALNTIFIALLEQDRELLLEFARLLQERAQKNISDITVDAKPLPVAHEQPADQDNDDPRGDGIPPSATD
;
A
#
# COMPACT_ATOMS: atom_id res chain seq x y z
N MET A 1 -40.47 -11.01 5.72
CA MET A 1 -40.02 -10.85 7.12
C MET A 1 -40.29 -12.07 7.98
N ALA A 2 -41.53 -12.58 8.08
CA ALA A 2 -41.83 -13.80 8.86
C ALA A 2 -41.02 -15.03 8.41
N GLU A 3 -40.94 -15.24 7.09
CA GLU A 3 -40.13 -16.32 6.49
C GLU A 3 -38.64 -16.21 6.80
N LEU A 4 -38.08 -14.99 6.79
CA LEU A 4 -36.67 -14.77 7.13
C LEU A 4 -36.41 -15.04 8.62
N ALA A 5 -37.35 -14.69 9.49
CA ALA A 5 -37.24 -14.96 10.92
C ALA A 5 -37.16 -16.47 11.19
N ASP A 6 -38.01 -17.27 10.53
CA ASP A 6 -38.00 -18.72 10.62
C ASP A 6 -36.67 -19.32 10.13
N ARG A 7 -36.24 -18.92 8.92
CA ARG A 7 -35.00 -19.41 8.30
C ARG A 7 -33.72 -19.03 9.05
N THR A 8 -33.79 -17.96 9.86
CA THR A 8 -32.65 -17.45 10.61
C THR A 8 -32.74 -17.78 12.09
N ASP A 9 -33.67 -18.62 12.55
CA ASP A 9 -33.93 -18.91 13.96
C ASP A 9 -33.89 -17.63 14.83
N SER A 10 -34.73 -16.68 14.42
CA SER A 10 -34.93 -15.40 15.08
C SER A 10 -36.42 -15.05 15.09
N TYR A 11 -36.78 -13.88 15.62
CA TYR A 11 -38.17 -13.40 15.62
C TYR A 11 -38.31 -12.09 14.85
N VAL A 12 -39.48 -11.89 14.25
CA VAL A 12 -39.78 -10.74 13.38
C VAL A 12 -39.47 -9.40 14.06
N GLY A 13 -39.75 -9.29 15.36
CA GLY A 13 -39.44 -8.10 16.14
C GLY A 13 -37.95 -7.79 16.21
N ASN A 14 -37.09 -8.81 16.35
CA ASN A 14 -35.64 -8.64 16.38
C ASN A 14 -35.12 -8.18 15.03
N LEU A 15 -35.52 -8.88 13.96
CA LEU A 15 -35.11 -8.54 12.59
C LEU A 15 -35.58 -7.15 12.18
N SER A 16 -36.80 -6.76 12.56
CA SER A 16 -37.33 -5.42 12.32
C SER A 16 -36.55 -4.33 13.09
N ARG A 17 -36.03 -4.63 14.28
CA ARG A 17 -35.15 -3.70 15.02
C ARG A 17 -33.77 -3.61 14.37
N ILE A 18 -33.24 -4.71 13.86
CA ILE A 18 -31.97 -4.77 13.13
C ILE A 18 -32.05 -3.94 11.83
N GLU A 19 -33.09 -4.16 11.02
CA GLU A 19 -33.32 -3.42 9.78
C GLU A 19 -33.40 -1.90 10.01
N ARG A 20 -34.03 -1.48 11.11
CA ARG A 20 -34.15 -0.07 11.50
C ARG A 20 -32.92 0.49 12.23
N ASN A 21 -31.81 -0.26 12.29
CA ASN A 21 -30.59 0.11 13.02
C ASN A 21 -30.78 0.35 14.53
N VAL A 22 -31.86 -0.15 15.12
CA VAL A 22 -32.17 -0.04 16.57
C VAL A 22 -31.45 -1.12 17.38
N ALA A 23 -31.10 -2.24 16.75
CA ALA A 23 -30.35 -3.33 17.36
C ALA A 23 -29.24 -3.79 16.41
N LYS A 24 -28.08 -4.17 16.95
CA LYS A 24 -27.03 -4.83 16.18
C LYS A 24 -27.18 -6.35 16.33
N PRO A 25 -27.13 -7.12 15.23
CA PRO A 25 -27.12 -8.57 15.32
C PRO A 25 -25.81 -9.06 15.96
N SER A 26 -25.84 -10.24 16.57
CA SER A 26 -24.61 -10.98 16.83
C SER A 26 -23.97 -11.38 15.50
N LEU A 27 -22.67 -11.72 15.54
CA LEU A 27 -21.97 -12.18 14.34
C LEU A 27 -22.63 -13.46 13.78
N ASP A 28 -22.98 -14.41 14.65
CA ASP A 28 -23.70 -15.63 14.30
C ASP A 28 -25.05 -15.35 13.60
N LEU A 29 -25.86 -14.43 14.15
CA LEU A 29 -27.13 -14.05 13.52
C LEU A 29 -26.91 -13.38 12.17
N LEU A 30 -25.85 -12.58 12.02
CA LEU A 30 -25.49 -11.98 10.74
C LEU A 30 -25.13 -13.06 9.70
N TYR A 31 -24.41 -14.13 10.08
CA TYR A 31 -24.11 -15.27 9.20
C TYR A 31 -25.39 -15.96 8.72
N ARG A 32 -26.31 -16.27 9.63
CA ARG A 32 -27.59 -16.89 9.28
C ARG A 32 -28.42 -16.00 8.35
N ILE A 33 -28.48 -14.69 8.62
CA ILE A 33 -29.18 -13.72 7.75
C ILE A 33 -28.55 -13.69 6.35
N ALA A 34 -27.22 -13.67 6.25
CA ALA A 34 -26.50 -13.67 4.98
C ALA A 34 -26.83 -14.90 4.14
N GLU A 35 -26.69 -16.09 4.75
CA GLU A 35 -27.00 -17.37 4.13
C GLU A 35 -28.47 -17.45 3.70
N ALA A 36 -29.40 -17.03 4.56
CA ALA A 36 -30.82 -17.02 4.22
C ALA A 36 -31.14 -16.04 3.07
N LEU A 37 -30.37 -14.98 2.88
CA LEU A 37 -30.56 -14.07 1.76
C LEU A 37 -29.76 -14.46 0.51
N GLY A 38 -28.96 -15.53 0.58
CA GLY A 38 -28.14 -16.01 -0.54
C GLY A 38 -26.89 -15.17 -0.77
N TYR A 39 -26.40 -14.46 0.24
CA TYR A 39 -25.17 -13.66 0.17
C TYR A 39 -24.05 -14.29 0.98
N THR A 40 -22.82 -14.10 0.53
CA THR A 40 -21.64 -14.36 1.34
C THR A 40 -21.35 -13.17 2.26
N MET A 41 -20.57 -13.40 3.33
CA MET A 41 -20.09 -12.29 4.15
C MET A 41 -19.26 -11.28 3.37
N ALA A 42 -18.48 -11.76 2.39
CA ALA A 42 -17.71 -10.89 1.51
C ALA A 42 -18.63 -9.94 0.72
N ASP A 43 -19.78 -10.42 0.25
CA ASP A 43 -20.77 -9.58 -0.45
C ASP A 43 -21.35 -8.51 0.49
N ILE A 44 -21.73 -8.90 1.71
CA ILE A 44 -22.27 -7.96 2.70
C ILE A 44 -21.25 -6.87 3.03
N PHE A 45 -19.99 -7.24 3.27
CA PHE A 45 -18.94 -6.25 3.54
C PHE A 45 -18.68 -5.36 2.32
N SER A 46 -18.58 -5.93 1.12
CA SER A 46 -18.41 -5.18 -0.13
C SER A 46 -19.53 -4.16 -0.38
N ILE A 47 -20.79 -4.53 -0.11
CA ILE A 47 -21.96 -3.65 -0.21
C ILE A 47 -21.93 -2.59 0.90
N SER A 48 -21.56 -2.95 2.13
CA SER A 48 -21.47 -2.00 3.24
C SER A 48 -20.37 -0.95 3.02
N GLU A 49 -19.27 -1.35 2.39
CA GLU A 49 -18.16 -0.48 1.96
C GLU A 49 -18.56 0.38 0.76
N ALA A 50 -19.46 -0.11 -0.10
CA ALA A 50 -20.01 0.66 -1.22
C ALA A 50 -21.10 1.67 -0.77
N SER A 51 -21.83 1.37 0.30
CA SER A 51 -22.91 2.21 0.84
C SER A 51 -22.39 3.33 1.75
N LYS A 52 -21.16 3.19 2.24
CA LYS A 52 -20.40 4.30 2.82
C LYS A 52 -19.69 5.00 1.68
N ASP A 53 -19.87 6.31 1.60
CA ASP A 53 -19.40 7.24 0.57
C ASP A 53 -17.85 7.39 0.50
N HIS A 54 -17.11 6.30 0.74
CA HIS A 54 -15.66 6.25 0.92
C HIS A 54 -15.05 4.98 0.30
N ARG A 55 -15.49 4.59 -0.90
CA ARG A 55 -14.59 3.74 -1.70
C ARG A 55 -13.36 4.58 -2.01
N ASP A 56 -12.21 4.22 -1.43
CA ASP A 56 -10.93 4.82 -1.82
C ASP A 56 -10.85 4.71 -3.35
N PRO A 57 -10.74 5.83 -4.10
CA PRO A 57 -10.67 5.79 -5.55
C PRO A 57 -9.57 4.85 -6.05
N LYS A 58 -8.51 4.64 -5.24
CA LYS A 58 -7.45 3.68 -5.53
C LYS A 58 -7.92 2.22 -5.41
N GLN A 59 -8.81 1.91 -4.47
CA GLN A 59 -9.37 0.56 -4.33
C GLN A 59 -10.32 0.22 -5.48
N VAL A 60 -11.10 1.20 -5.95
CA VAL A 60 -11.95 1.05 -7.16
C VAL A 60 -11.09 0.83 -8.39
N ALA A 61 -10.08 1.67 -8.58
CA ALA A 61 -9.14 1.52 -9.69
C ALA A 61 -8.42 0.16 -9.64
N LEU A 62 -7.97 -0.27 -8.45
CA LEU A 62 -7.30 -1.55 -8.27
C LEU A 62 -8.20 -2.73 -8.60
N ASN A 63 -9.47 -2.70 -8.14
CA ASN A 63 -10.45 -3.74 -8.47
C ASN A 63 -10.74 -3.78 -9.98
N THR A 64 -10.87 -2.61 -10.61
CA THR A 64 -11.09 -2.49 -12.06
C THR A 64 -9.92 -3.09 -12.84
N ILE A 65 -8.69 -2.78 -12.44
CA ILE A 65 -7.46 -3.36 -13.01
C ILE A 65 -7.46 -4.88 -12.80
N PHE A 66 -7.70 -5.35 -11.58
CA PHE A 66 -7.69 -6.76 -11.23
C PHE A 66 -8.65 -7.59 -12.09
N ILE A 67 -9.88 -7.10 -12.31
CA ILE A 67 -10.87 -7.76 -13.17
C ILE A 67 -10.39 -7.81 -14.63
N ALA A 68 -9.73 -6.76 -15.12
CA ALA A 68 -9.25 -6.69 -16.50
C ALA A 68 -7.99 -7.54 -16.79
N LEU A 69 -7.24 -7.93 -15.74
CA LEU A 69 -6.01 -8.72 -15.89
C LEU A 69 -6.28 -10.19 -16.24
N LEU A 70 -5.29 -10.81 -16.90
CA LEU A 70 -5.23 -12.26 -17.09
C LEU A 70 -4.94 -12.96 -15.75
N GLU A 71 -5.28 -14.25 -15.66
CA GLU A 71 -5.12 -15.02 -14.42
C GLU A 71 -3.67 -15.01 -13.89
N GLN A 72 -2.69 -15.18 -14.78
CA GLN A 72 -1.26 -15.13 -14.44
C GLN A 72 -0.85 -13.76 -13.84
N ASP A 73 -1.40 -12.68 -14.38
CA ASP A 73 -1.09 -11.32 -13.92
C ASP A 73 -1.80 -10.99 -12.60
N ARG A 74 -2.98 -11.58 -12.35
CA ARG A 74 -3.67 -11.48 -11.06
C ARG A 74 -2.86 -12.15 -9.95
N GLU A 75 -2.31 -13.33 -10.21
CA GLU A 75 -1.43 -14.02 -9.25
C GLU A 75 -0.20 -13.18 -8.94
N LEU A 76 0.46 -12.62 -9.96
CA LEU A 76 1.60 -11.73 -9.76
C LEU A 76 1.25 -10.49 -8.92
N LEU A 77 0.09 -9.87 -9.18
CA LEU A 77 -0.38 -8.72 -8.41
C LEU A 77 -0.61 -9.09 -6.93
N LEU A 78 -1.14 -10.28 -6.65
CA LEU A 78 -1.33 -10.78 -5.29
C LEU A 78 0.00 -11.08 -4.60
N GLU A 79 0.97 -11.69 -5.29
CA GLU A 79 2.32 -11.89 -4.76
C GLU A 79 3.00 -10.58 -4.42
N PHE A 80 2.89 -9.58 -5.30
CA PHE A 80 3.43 -8.25 -5.05
C PHE A 80 2.79 -7.59 -3.82
N ALA A 81 1.47 -7.70 -3.66
CA ALA A 81 0.77 -7.20 -2.48
C ALA A 81 1.26 -7.87 -1.18
N ARG A 82 1.52 -9.19 -1.22
CA ARG A 82 2.12 -9.93 -0.09
C ARG A 82 3.53 -9.42 0.24
N LEU A 83 4.38 -9.19 -0.76
CA LEU A 83 5.72 -8.63 -0.54
C LEU A 83 5.69 -7.25 0.11
N LEU A 84 4.75 -6.39 -0.29
CA LEU A 84 4.57 -5.07 0.35
C LEU A 84 4.13 -5.21 1.81
N GLN A 85 3.27 -6.18 2.11
CA GLN A 85 2.83 -6.47 3.48
C GLN A 85 4.01 -6.94 4.35
N GLU A 86 4.83 -7.86 3.84
CA GLU A 86 6.04 -8.33 4.54
C GLU A 86 7.01 -7.18 4.81
N ARG A 87 7.22 -6.30 3.82
CA ARG A 87 8.08 -5.12 3.99
C ARG A 87 7.52 -4.17 5.06
N ALA A 88 6.21 -3.95 5.09
CA ALA A 88 5.59 -3.07 6.10
C ALA A 88 5.71 -3.64 7.52
N GLN A 89 5.79 -4.97 7.64
CA GLN A 89 5.99 -5.67 8.93
C GLN A 89 7.46 -5.69 9.37
N LYS A 90 8.41 -5.70 8.42
CA LYS A 90 9.85 -5.54 8.70
C LYS A 90 10.12 -4.06 8.99
N ASN A 91 10.24 -3.71 10.28
CA ASN A 91 10.60 -2.36 10.71
C ASN A 91 11.91 -1.91 10.05
N ILE A 92 11.93 -0.66 9.56
CA ILE A 92 13.09 0.02 8.93
C ILE A 92 14.36 0.01 9.81
N SER A 93 14.21 -0.27 11.11
CA SER A 93 15.27 -0.38 12.12
C SER A 93 16.33 -1.45 11.82
N ASP A 94 16.03 -2.45 10.98
CA ASP A 94 16.95 -3.56 10.68
C ASP A 94 17.84 -3.30 9.45
N ILE A 95 17.70 -2.14 8.79
CA ILE A 95 18.56 -1.75 7.67
C ILE A 95 19.72 -0.90 8.21
N THR A 96 20.67 -1.54 8.89
CA THR A 96 22.01 -0.96 9.05
C THR A 96 22.73 -1.08 7.70
N VAL A 97 22.79 0.03 6.96
CA VAL A 97 23.77 0.15 5.88
C VAL A 97 25.12 0.28 6.57
N ASP A 98 25.91 -0.79 6.60
CA ASP A 98 27.33 -0.72 6.92
C ASP A 98 27.97 0.22 5.89
N ALA A 99 28.11 1.49 6.26
CA ALA A 99 28.86 2.48 5.53
C ALA A 99 30.35 2.14 5.67
N LYS A 100 30.79 1.08 4.99
CA LYS A 100 32.20 0.82 4.76
C LYS A 100 32.66 1.86 3.74
N PRO A 101 33.48 2.85 4.12
CA PRO A 101 33.94 3.85 3.17
C PRO A 101 34.75 3.13 2.09
N LEU A 102 34.38 3.34 0.82
CA LEU A 102 35.19 2.88 -0.31
C LEU A 102 36.58 3.55 -0.21
N PRO A 103 37.68 2.79 -0.28
CA PRO A 103 39.00 3.39 -0.35
C PRO A 103 39.16 4.02 -1.73
N VAL A 104 39.00 5.34 -1.80
CA VAL A 104 39.37 6.09 -3.01
C VAL A 104 40.89 6.14 -3.03
N ALA A 105 41.51 5.25 -3.81
CA ALA A 105 42.93 5.36 -4.12
C ALA A 105 43.11 6.59 -5.01
N HIS A 106 43.55 7.70 -4.43
CA HIS A 106 44.11 8.80 -5.20
C HIS A 106 45.44 8.32 -5.80
N GLU A 107 45.39 7.91 -7.06
CA GLU A 107 46.60 7.83 -7.88
C GLU A 107 47.12 9.25 -8.08
N GLN A 108 48.19 9.58 -7.34
CA GLN A 108 49.07 10.70 -7.66
C GLN A 108 49.73 10.43 -9.03
N PRO A 109 49.65 11.35 -10.01
CA PRO A 109 50.61 11.37 -11.08
C PRO A 109 51.90 11.99 -10.54
N ALA A 110 52.98 11.22 -10.58
CA ALA A 110 54.33 11.65 -10.25
C ALA A 110 54.90 12.61 -11.33
N ASP A 111 55.73 13.54 -10.86
CA ASP A 111 56.45 14.61 -11.56
C ASP A 111 57.39 14.14 -12.70
N GLN A 112 57.60 15.05 -13.66
CA GLN A 112 58.92 15.46 -14.21
C GLN A 112 58.73 16.62 -15.23
N ASP A 113 59.17 17.85 -14.91
CA ASP A 113 60.46 18.48 -15.27
C ASP A 113 60.71 18.51 -16.81
N ASN A 114 61.03 19.61 -17.50
CA ASN A 114 61.70 20.86 -17.15
C ASN A 114 61.61 21.91 -18.29
N ASP A 115 62.14 23.12 -17.99
CA ASP A 115 62.69 24.17 -18.87
C ASP A 115 61.88 25.45 -19.14
N ASP A 116 62.04 26.38 -18.19
CA ASP A 116 62.22 27.85 -18.36
C ASP A 116 63.40 28.11 -19.37
N PRO A 117 63.44 29.15 -20.24
CA PRO A 117 63.49 30.55 -19.80
C PRO A 117 62.82 31.59 -20.74
N ARG A 118 62.29 32.66 -20.13
CA ARG A 118 62.27 34.08 -20.56
C ARG A 118 61.12 34.74 -19.76
N GLY A 119 61.39 35.54 -18.73
CA GLY A 119 62.28 36.68 -18.73
C GLY A 119 61.43 37.94 -18.84
N ASP A 120 61.52 38.78 -17.79
CA ASP A 120 60.99 40.15 -17.63
C ASP A 120 59.49 40.21 -17.27
N GLY A 121 59.04 40.74 -16.12
CA GLY A 121 59.59 41.80 -15.27
C GLY A 121 58.80 43.09 -15.51
N ILE A 122 58.19 43.63 -14.43
CA ILE A 122 57.63 45.00 -14.20
C ILE A 122 56.10 45.06 -13.88
N PRO A 123 55.64 45.92 -12.93
CA PRO A 123 54.68 45.55 -11.87
C PRO A 123 53.32 46.37 -11.94
N PRO A 124 52.54 46.58 -10.85
CA PRO A 124 51.07 46.71 -10.92
C PRO A 124 50.57 48.13 -11.25
N SER A 125 49.29 48.26 -11.61
CA SER A 125 48.60 49.56 -11.67
C SER A 125 47.17 49.46 -11.14
N ALA A 126 46.86 50.35 -10.20
CA ALA A 126 45.56 50.60 -9.62
C ALA A 126 44.85 51.74 -10.37
N THR A 127 43.52 51.64 -10.50
CA THR A 127 42.50 52.69 -10.71
C THR A 127 41.17 51.93 -10.86
N ASP A 128 40.04 52.27 -10.26
CA ASP A 128 39.45 53.59 -9.96
C ASP A 128 38.51 53.48 -8.74
#